data_AF-A0A839GMT5-F1
#
_entry.id   AF-A0A839GMT5-F1
#
_cell.length_a   1.000
_cell.length_b   1.000
_cell.length_c   1.000
_cell.angle_alpha   90.00
_cell.angle_beta   90.00
_cell.angle_gamma   90.00
#
_symmetry.space_group_name_H-M   'P 1'
#
loop_
_entity.id
_entity.type
_entity.pdbx_description
1 polymer ?
#
loop_
_entity_poly.entity_id
_entity_poly.type
_entity_poly.pdbx_seq_one_letter_code
_entity_poly.pdbx_strand_id
1 'polypeptide(L)'
;MSNPSYQAIQQVITGRRTIKPAQMNGQYIPNGQVQELLALADWAPTHGYTEPWRFLVYAHAKVQDFCSAHAELYKANTDPEKYLEFNYEKLRHMGDKASHVLVAYMRRGDLPKIPALEEVAATSCAIQNLLLGAAALGIASYWGSGGMAYRPAMKELLGLREEDVVLGILYLGYTDSPWPDGKRTVPLKEKVTWV
;
A
#
# COMPACT_ATOMS: atom_id res chain seq x y z
N MET A 1 10.34 0.94 33.73
CA MET A 1 9.98 2.35 33.44
C MET A 1 9.03 2.34 32.25
N SER A 2 7.80 2.82 32.40
CA SER A 2 6.83 2.91 31.30
C SER A 2 6.96 4.26 30.60
N ASN A 3 7.51 4.28 29.38
CA ASN A 3 7.48 5.47 28.52
C ASN A 3 6.15 5.44 27.72
N PRO A 4 5.22 6.40 27.94
CA PRO A 4 3.91 6.37 27.29
C PRO A 4 3.99 6.44 25.76
N SER A 5 4.92 7.23 25.21
CA SER A 5 5.13 7.35 23.77
C SER A 5 5.58 6.02 23.17
N TYR A 6 6.49 5.31 23.85
CA TYR A 6 6.90 3.97 23.43
C TYR A 6 5.75 2.98 23.48
N GLN A 7 4.93 3.01 24.53
CA GLN A 7 3.76 2.12 24.66
C GLN A 7 2.73 2.36 23.55
N ALA A 8 2.45 3.62 23.21
CA ALA A 8 1.56 3.97 22.11
C ALA A 8 2.08 3.43 20.77
N ILE A 9 3.35 3.67 20.46
CA ILE A 9 4.00 3.15 19.23
C ILE A 9 3.99 1.62 19.23
N GLN A 10 4.34 0.99 20.35
CA GLN A 10 4.33 -0.46 20.51
C GLN A 10 2.94 -1.03 20.22
N GLN A 11 1.89 -0.44 20.80
CA GLN A 11 0.51 -0.86 20.59
C GLN A 11 0.10 -0.75 19.12
N VAL A 12 0.41 0.36 18.44
CA VAL A 12 0.09 0.54 17.02
C VAL A 12 0.87 -0.45 16.15
N ILE A 13 2.19 -0.57 16.33
CA ILE A 13 3.03 -1.48 15.53
C ILE A 13 2.60 -2.94 15.69
N THR A 14 2.36 -3.36 16.93
CA THR A 14 1.95 -4.75 17.23
C THR A 14 0.48 -5.02 16.94
N GLY A 15 -0.36 -3.99 16.93
CA GLY A 15 -1.79 -4.07 16.64
C GLY A 15 -2.13 -3.97 15.15
N ARG A 16 -1.28 -3.35 14.33
CA ARG A 16 -1.53 -3.17 12.88
C ARG A 16 -1.76 -4.51 12.16
N ARG A 17 -2.86 -4.65 11.44
CA ARG A 17 -3.20 -5.84 10.64
C ARG A 17 -3.51 -5.50 9.20
N THR A 18 -3.30 -6.49 8.36
CA THR A 18 -3.68 -6.45 6.96
C THR A 18 -5.11 -6.96 6.85
N ILE A 19 -6.03 -6.10 6.42
CA ILE A 19 -7.46 -6.41 6.26
C ILE A 19 -7.76 -6.39 4.76
N LYS A 20 -8.12 -7.54 4.17
CA LYS A 20 -8.33 -7.61 2.71
C LYS A 20 -9.56 -6.79 2.32
N PRO A 21 -9.62 -6.23 1.09
CA PRO A 21 -10.73 -5.37 0.68
C PRO A 21 -12.12 -6.02 0.80
N ALA A 22 -12.23 -7.32 0.54
CA ALA A 22 -13.47 -8.07 0.71
C ALA A 22 -14.03 -8.07 2.16
N GLN A 23 -13.17 -7.80 3.16
CA GLN A 23 -13.52 -7.70 4.57
C GLN A 23 -13.85 -6.26 5.01
N MET A 24 -13.70 -5.28 4.12
CA MET A 24 -14.13 -3.91 4.40
C MET A 24 -15.66 -3.81 4.33
N ASN A 25 -16.22 -2.72 4.87
CA ASN A 25 -17.67 -2.55 5.02
C ASN A 25 -18.29 -1.50 4.08
N GLY A 26 -17.50 -0.88 3.20
CA GLY A 26 -17.98 0.13 2.25
C GLY A 26 -18.25 1.51 2.85
N GLN A 27 -18.01 1.71 4.15
CA GLN A 27 -18.07 3.04 4.75
C GLN A 27 -16.93 3.91 4.24
N TYR A 28 -17.24 5.20 4.07
CA TYR A 28 -16.33 6.19 3.52
C TYR A 28 -15.49 6.85 4.61
N ILE A 29 -14.17 6.91 4.38
CA ILE A 29 -13.21 7.65 5.20
C ILE A 29 -13.22 9.11 4.73
N PRO A 30 -13.38 10.11 5.60
CA PRO A 30 -13.24 11.50 5.20
C PRO A 30 -11.87 11.77 4.53
N ASN A 31 -11.86 12.46 3.37
CA ASN A 31 -10.61 12.75 2.64
C ASN A 31 -9.54 13.44 3.51
N GLY A 32 -9.95 14.27 4.47
CA GLY A 32 -9.03 14.90 5.43
C GLY A 32 -8.22 13.89 6.25
N GLN A 33 -8.83 12.77 6.66
CA GLN A 33 -8.09 11.71 7.36
C GLN A 33 -7.10 11.02 6.42
N VAL A 34 -7.47 10.75 5.17
CA VAL A 34 -6.52 10.18 4.19
C VAL A 34 -5.36 11.14 3.90
N GLN A 35 -5.62 12.46 3.89
CA GLN A 35 -4.59 13.48 3.77
C GLN A 35 -3.66 13.52 4.98
N GLU A 36 -4.19 13.39 6.20
CA GLU A 36 -3.37 13.27 7.42
C GLU A 36 -2.47 12.03 7.37
N LEU A 37 -2.99 10.90 6.87
CA LEU A 37 -2.20 9.68 6.68
C LEU A 37 -1.07 9.86 5.65
N LEU A 38 -1.32 10.58 4.56
CA LEU A 38 -0.30 10.92 3.57
C LEU A 38 0.74 11.89 4.14
N ALA A 39 0.33 12.83 5.00
CA ALA A 39 1.27 13.70 5.70
C ALA A 39 2.19 12.90 6.63
N LEU A 40 1.71 11.83 7.29
CA LEU A 40 2.56 10.91 8.04
C LEU A 40 3.53 10.13 7.14
N ALA A 41 3.08 9.74 5.95
CA ALA A 41 3.92 9.08 4.96
C ALA A 41 5.12 9.96 4.55
N ASP A 42 4.89 11.27 4.45
CA ASP A 42 5.88 12.27 4.04
C ASP A 42 7.05 12.44 5.03
N TRP A 43 6.87 12.00 6.27
CA TRP A 43 7.94 11.97 7.29
C TRP A 43 8.81 10.70 7.24
N ALA A 44 8.82 10.00 6.11
CA ALA A 44 9.71 8.84 5.92
C ALA A 44 11.18 9.26 5.84
N PRO A 45 12.12 8.42 6.31
CA PRO A 45 13.54 8.68 6.13
C PRO A 45 13.93 8.56 4.65
N THR A 46 14.80 9.46 4.19
CA THR A 46 15.35 9.44 2.83
C THR A 46 16.83 9.81 2.84
N HIS A 47 17.66 8.99 2.19
CA HIS A 47 19.06 9.31 1.98
C HIS A 47 19.19 10.28 0.79
N GLY A 48 20.02 11.31 0.94
CA GLY A 48 20.20 12.32 -0.09
C GLY A 48 19.02 13.27 -0.27
N TYR A 49 18.03 13.22 0.64
CA TYR A 49 16.83 14.06 0.61
C TYR A 49 16.07 13.97 -0.72
N THR A 50 15.94 12.76 -1.27
CA THR A 50 15.30 12.56 -2.58
C THR A 50 13.78 12.48 -2.52
N GLU A 51 13.23 12.20 -1.33
CA GLU A 51 11.78 12.13 -1.05
C GLU A 51 11.01 11.41 -2.18
N PRO A 52 11.37 10.15 -2.50
CA PRO A 52 11.00 9.55 -3.78
C PRO A 52 9.56 9.01 -3.80
N TRP A 53 8.87 8.98 -2.66
CA TRP A 53 7.51 8.44 -2.56
C TRP A 53 6.50 9.30 -3.29
N ARG A 54 5.63 8.67 -4.06
CA ARG A 54 4.48 9.30 -4.70
C ARG A 54 3.25 8.39 -4.54
N PHE A 55 2.09 9.03 -4.43
CA PHE A 55 0.81 8.35 -4.25
C PHE A 55 -0.22 8.91 -5.25
N LEU A 56 -0.82 8.05 -6.05
CA LEU A 56 -2.01 8.38 -6.83
C LEU A 56 -3.24 7.95 -6.04
N VAL A 57 -4.09 8.90 -5.65
CA VAL A 57 -5.23 8.67 -4.75
C VAL A 57 -6.53 8.64 -5.53
N TYR A 58 -7.29 7.55 -5.40
CA TYR A 58 -8.61 7.34 -5.99
C TYR A 58 -9.66 7.26 -4.87
N ALA A 59 -10.74 8.02 -5.00
CA ALA A 59 -11.84 8.10 -4.04
C ALA A 59 -13.20 8.02 -4.74
N HIS A 60 -14.24 7.61 -4.02
CA HIS A 60 -15.61 7.48 -4.54
C HIS A 60 -15.65 6.65 -5.84
N ALA A 61 -16.35 7.13 -6.87
CA ALA A 61 -16.46 6.45 -8.16
C ALA A 61 -15.09 6.12 -8.80
N LYS A 62 -14.04 6.91 -8.51
CA LYS A 62 -12.70 6.69 -9.07
C LYS A 62 -12.02 5.41 -8.55
N VAL A 63 -12.47 4.89 -7.40
CA VAL A 63 -12.03 3.57 -6.91
C VAL A 63 -12.42 2.48 -7.91
N GLN A 64 -13.68 2.50 -8.37
CA GLN A 64 -14.19 1.52 -9.32
C GLN A 64 -13.62 1.71 -10.72
N ASP A 65 -13.40 2.96 -11.15
CA ASP A 65 -12.71 3.27 -12.40
C ASP A 65 -11.30 2.62 -12.42
N PHE A 66 -10.54 2.75 -11.32
CA PHE A 66 -9.22 2.14 -11.19
C PHE A 66 -9.28 0.60 -11.20
N CYS A 67 -10.17 0.00 -10.41
CA CYS A 67 -10.27 -1.47 -10.34
C CYS A 67 -10.70 -2.08 -11.68
N SER A 68 -11.61 -1.42 -12.40
CA SER A 68 -12.02 -1.82 -13.75
C SER A 68 -10.86 -1.70 -14.74
N ALA A 69 -10.13 -0.58 -14.73
CA ALA A 69 -8.95 -0.40 -15.57
C ALA A 69 -7.85 -1.44 -15.27
N HIS A 70 -7.65 -1.78 -13.99
CA HIS A 70 -6.68 -2.81 -13.58
C HIS A 70 -7.07 -4.20 -14.08
N ALA A 71 -8.37 -4.53 -14.06
CA ALA A 71 -8.89 -5.78 -14.61
C ALA A 71 -8.75 -5.84 -16.14
N GLU A 72 -9.11 -4.77 -16.85
CA GLU A 72 -8.90 -4.69 -18.31
C GLU A 72 -7.43 -4.82 -18.68
N LEU A 73 -6.55 -4.18 -17.91
CA LEU A 73 -5.10 -4.29 -18.11
C LEU A 73 -4.63 -5.74 -17.94
N TYR A 74 -5.18 -6.48 -16.97
CA TYR A 74 -4.90 -7.91 -16.79
C TYR A 74 -5.36 -8.72 -18.00
N LYS A 75 -6.59 -8.51 -18.46
CA LYS A 75 -7.15 -9.20 -19.63
C LYS A 75 -6.35 -8.95 -20.91
N ALA A 76 -5.96 -7.70 -21.15
CA ALA A 76 -5.23 -7.30 -22.36
C ALA A 76 -3.77 -7.80 -22.40
N ASN A 77 -3.16 -8.08 -21.25
CA ASN A 77 -1.73 -8.41 -21.15
C ASN A 77 -1.46 -9.82 -20.62
N THR A 78 -2.49 -10.63 -20.41
CA THR A 78 -2.33 -12.03 -20.01
C THR A 78 -2.52 -12.91 -21.24
N ASP A 79 -1.57 -13.82 -21.44
CA ASP A 79 -1.66 -14.89 -22.42
C ASP A 79 -3.04 -15.59 -22.30
N PRO A 80 -3.80 -15.77 -23.39
CA PRO A 80 -5.11 -16.42 -23.37
C PRO A 80 -5.12 -17.78 -22.65
N GLU A 81 -4.03 -18.55 -22.73
CA GLU A 81 -3.94 -19.87 -22.05
C GLU A 81 -3.76 -19.74 -20.53
N LYS A 82 -3.26 -18.60 -20.06
CA LYS A 82 -3.04 -18.28 -18.63
C LYS A 82 -4.11 -17.36 -18.05
N TYR A 83 -5.02 -16.88 -18.89
CA TYR A 83 -6.12 -16.02 -18.48
C TYR A 83 -7.09 -16.81 -17.60
N LEU A 84 -7.41 -16.24 -16.44
CA LEU A 84 -8.42 -16.78 -15.54
C LEU A 84 -9.46 -15.71 -15.29
N GLU A 85 -10.70 -15.98 -15.69
CA GLU A 85 -11.86 -15.10 -15.46
C GLU A 85 -11.98 -14.73 -13.97
N PHE A 86 -11.71 -15.69 -13.08
CA PHE A 86 -11.67 -15.45 -11.64
C PHE A 86 -10.72 -14.33 -11.23
N ASN A 87 -9.54 -14.21 -11.84
CA ASN A 87 -8.59 -13.15 -11.52
C ASN A 87 -9.05 -11.80 -12.05
N TYR A 88 -9.66 -11.76 -13.25
CA TYR A 88 -10.25 -10.56 -13.82
C TYR A 88 -11.35 -10.01 -12.92
N GLU A 89 -12.34 -10.84 -12.58
CA GLU A 89 -13.46 -10.46 -11.71
C GLU A 89 -12.98 -10.09 -10.31
N LYS A 90 -11.99 -10.83 -9.77
CA LYS A 90 -11.37 -10.46 -8.50
C LYS A 90 -10.76 -9.06 -8.55
N LEU A 91 -10.00 -8.70 -9.57
CA LEU A 91 -9.39 -7.36 -9.69
C LEU A 91 -10.46 -6.27 -9.78
N ARG A 92 -11.50 -6.51 -10.60
CA ARG A 92 -12.62 -5.60 -10.80
C ARG A 92 -13.35 -5.30 -9.49
N HIS A 93 -13.56 -6.32 -8.66
CA HIS A 93 -14.31 -6.22 -7.41
C HIS A 93 -13.48 -5.88 -6.17
N MET A 94 -12.15 -5.67 -6.29
CA MET A 94 -11.31 -5.29 -5.16
C MET A 94 -11.70 -3.94 -4.55
N GLY A 95 -12.34 -3.05 -5.32
CA GLY A 95 -12.75 -1.72 -4.88
C GLY A 95 -14.13 -1.65 -4.24
N ASP A 96 -14.96 -2.70 -4.29
CA ASP A 96 -16.39 -2.66 -3.97
C ASP A 96 -16.72 -2.14 -2.58
N LYS A 97 -15.87 -2.48 -1.61
CA LYS A 97 -16.04 -2.11 -0.21
C LYS A 97 -14.90 -1.23 0.31
N ALA A 98 -13.97 -0.85 -0.56
CA ALA A 98 -12.88 0.06 -0.21
C ALA A 98 -13.36 1.51 -0.32
N SER A 99 -12.94 2.34 0.63
CA SER A 99 -13.20 3.78 0.60
C SER A 99 -12.26 4.49 -0.39
N HIS A 100 -10.98 4.10 -0.36
CA HIS A 100 -9.93 4.69 -1.18
C HIS A 100 -9.01 3.61 -1.73
N VAL A 101 -8.47 3.87 -2.91
CA VAL A 101 -7.36 3.12 -3.49
C VAL A 101 -6.21 4.09 -3.71
N LEU A 102 -5.00 3.70 -3.30
CA LEU A 102 -3.79 4.47 -3.56
C LEU A 102 -2.80 3.61 -4.32
N VAL A 103 -2.28 4.09 -5.45
CA VAL A 103 -1.09 3.48 -6.06
C VAL A 103 0.14 4.15 -5.47
N ALA A 104 0.94 3.39 -4.74
CA ALA A 104 2.21 3.86 -4.19
C ALA A 104 3.35 3.49 -5.13
N TYR A 105 4.16 4.48 -5.51
CA TYR A 105 5.31 4.27 -6.37
C TYR A 105 6.50 5.14 -5.95
N MET A 106 7.68 4.64 -6.27
CA MET A 106 8.95 5.34 -6.16
C MET A 106 9.17 6.09 -7.47
N ARG A 107 9.26 7.42 -7.39
CA ARG A 107 9.74 8.25 -8.50
C ARG A 107 11.26 8.32 -8.42
N ARG A 108 11.94 7.84 -9.46
CA ARG A 108 13.40 7.79 -9.45
C ARG A 108 13.98 9.21 -9.48
N GLY A 109 14.91 9.48 -8.56
CA GLY A 109 15.68 10.71 -8.54
C GLY A 109 16.83 10.73 -9.55
N ASP A 110 17.26 11.93 -9.95
CA ASP A 110 18.35 12.14 -10.90
C ASP A 110 19.75 12.07 -10.25
N LEU A 111 19.84 11.86 -8.93
CA LEU A 111 21.11 11.78 -8.20
C LEU A 111 21.77 10.40 -8.39
N PRO A 112 22.83 10.26 -9.20
CA PRO A 112 23.34 8.94 -9.57
C PRO A 112 23.99 8.19 -8.41
N LYS A 113 24.45 8.95 -7.39
CA LYS A 113 25.08 8.41 -6.17
C LYS A 113 24.11 7.70 -5.23
N ILE A 114 22.80 7.89 -5.40
CA ILE A 114 21.77 7.25 -4.56
C ILE A 114 21.32 5.96 -5.25
N PRO A 115 21.63 4.76 -4.70
CA PRO A 115 21.12 3.51 -5.25
C PRO A 115 19.59 3.48 -5.29
N ALA A 116 19.01 2.94 -6.37
CA ALA A 116 17.55 2.81 -6.49
C ALA A 116 16.93 1.99 -5.33
N LEU A 117 17.67 1.03 -4.78
CA LEU A 117 17.25 0.24 -3.62
C LEU A 117 16.95 1.13 -2.41
N GLU A 118 17.73 2.19 -2.17
CA GLU A 118 17.52 3.09 -1.04
C GLU A 118 16.25 3.92 -1.20
N GLU A 119 15.92 4.32 -2.42
CA GLU A 119 14.67 5.04 -2.71
C GLU A 119 13.44 4.14 -2.62
N VAL A 120 13.56 2.87 -3.03
CA VAL A 120 12.54 1.85 -2.80
C VAL A 120 12.35 1.61 -1.29
N ALA A 121 13.43 1.56 -0.51
CA ALA A 121 13.35 1.41 0.94
C ALA A 121 12.68 2.63 1.60
N ALA A 122 13.06 3.85 1.21
CA ALA A 122 12.44 5.09 1.67
C ALA A 122 10.94 5.13 1.35
N THR A 123 10.55 4.75 0.13
CA THR A 123 9.14 4.68 -0.27
C THR A 123 8.38 3.60 0.53
N SER A 124 9.03 2.47 0.82
CA SER A 124 8.44 1.42 1.68
C SER A 124 8.23 1.91 3.11
N CYS A 125 9.12 2.75 3.65
CA CYS A 125 8.93 3.41 4.94
C CYS A 125 7.75 4.40 4.91
N ALA A 126 7.58 5.18 3.84
CA ALA A 126 6.43 6.07 3.67
C ALA A 126 5.11 5.30 3.68
N ILE A 127 5.05 4.18 2.95
CA ILE A 127 3.90 3.27 2.98
C ILE A 127 3.66 2.75 4.41
N GLN A 128 4.71 2.29 5.10
CA GLN A 128 4.57 1.77 6.46
C GLN A 128 4.09 2.84 7.46
N ASN A 129 4.56 4.09 7.36
CA ASN A 129 4.07 5.21 8.18
C ASN A 129 2.56 5.42 7.99
N LEU A 130 2.10 5.45 6.73
CA LEU A 130 0.68 5.53 6.39
C LEU A 130 -0.11 4.37 7.00
N LEU A 131 0.38 3.14 6.90
CA LEU A 131 -0.29 1.95 7.44
C LEU A 131 -0.38 1.96 8.97
N LEU A 132 0.64 2.49 9.66
CA LEU A 132 0.63 2.66 11.11
C LEU A 132 -0.36 3.75 11.54
N GLY A 133 -0.36 4.89 10.84
CA GLY A 133 -1.35 5.95 11.04
C GLY A 133 -2.78 5.44 10.85
N ALA A 134 -3.01 4.66 9.78
CA ALA A 134 -4.30 4.06 9.51
C ALA A 134 -4.74 3.15 10.68
N ALA A 135 -3.84 2.31 11.18
CA ALA A 135 -4.14 1.46 12.32
C ALA A 135 -4.42 2.24 13.60
N ALA A 136 -3.72 3.35 13.84
CA ALA A 136 -3.99 4.22 14.98
C ALA A 136 -5.39 4.88 14.92
N LEU A 137 -5.91 5.14 13.71
CA LEU A 137 -7.26 5.67 13.48
C LEU A 137 -8.34 4.58 13.36
N GLY A 138 -8.00 3.30 13.51
CA GLY A 138 -8.94 2.19 13.29
C GLY A 138 -9.32 1.97 11.83
N ILE A 139 -8.56 2.53 10.89
CA ILE A 139 -8.74 2.35 9.44
C ILE A 139 -8.13 1.01 9.02
N ALA A 140 -8.94 0.18 8.39
CA ALA A 140 -8.51 -1.06 7.76
C ALA A 140 -7.66 -0.76 6.52
N SER A 141 -6.54 -1.47 6.38
CA SER A 141 -5.62 -1.28 5.25
C SER A 141 -5.11 -2.59 4.66
N TYR A 142 -4.92 -2.59 3.35
CA TYR A 142 -4.31 -3.68 2.58
C TYR A 142 -3.27 -3.12 1.63
N TRP A 143 -2.04 -3.62 1.69
CA TRP A 143 -1.00 -3.36 0.70
C TRP A 143 -0.82 -4.61 -0.16
N GLY A 144 -1.20 -4.51 -1.44
CA GLY A 144 -1.17 -5.62 -2.39
C GLY A 144 -0.31 -5.33 -3.62
N SER A 145 0.29 -6.39 -4.16
CA SER A 145 1.12 -6.37 -5.37
C SER A 145 0.62 -7.33 -6.46
N GLY A 146 -0.61 -7.82 -6.33
CA GLY A 146 -1.21 -8.78 -7.25
C GLY A 146 -1.63 -8.18 -8.61
N GLY A 147 -2.00 -9.06 -9.53
CA GLY A 147 -2.42 -8.68 -10.88
C GLY A 147 -1.31 -7.98 -11.65
N MET A 148 -1.63 -6.83 -12.24
CA MET A 148 -0.70 -6.05 -13.06
C MET A 148 0.19 -5.06 -12.28
N ALA A 149 0.13 -5.01 -10.94
CA ALA A 149 0.75 -3.93 -10.16
C ALA A 149 2.24 -3.69 -10.48
N TYR A 150 3.02 -4.75 -10.71
CA TYR A 150 4.45 -4.67 -11.03
C TYR A 150 4.77 -4.89 -12.53
N ARG A 151 3.77 -4.81 -13.41
CA ARG A 151 3.96 -5.02 -14.85
C ARG A 151 4.21 -3.70 -15.57
N PRO A 152 5.01 -3.68 -16.65
CA PRO A 152 5.24 -2.47 -17.45
C PRO A 152 3.95 -1.76 -17.87
N ALA A 153 2.93 -2.53 -18.27
CA ALA A 153 1.62 -2.01 -18.67
C ALA A 153 0.93 -1.16 -17.56
N MET A 154 1.21 -1.42 -16.27
CA MET A 154 0.69 -0.58 -15.18
C MET A 154 1.42 0.76 -15.14
N LYS A 155 2.73 0.80 -15.39
CA LYS A 155 3.47 2.06 -15.48
C LYS A 155 2.97 2.91 -16.64
N GLU A 156 2.72 2.29 -17.79
CA GLU A 156 2.15 2.95 -18.97
C GLU A 156 0.77 3.53 -18.68
N LEU A 157 -0.13 2.72 -18.08
CA LEU A 157 -1.47 3.17 -17.68
C LEU A 157 -1.42 4.41 -16.78
N LEU A 158 -0.43 4.49 -15.90
CA LEU A 158 -0.27 5.55 -14.91
C LEU A 158 0.61 6.72 -15.42
N GLY A 159 1.13 6.66 -16.64
CA GLY A 159 2.03 7.68 -17.20
C GLY A 159 3.36 7.81 -16.44
N LEU A 160 3.85 6.72 -15.87
CA LEU A 160 5.10 6.69 -15.12
C LEU A 160 6.31 6.52 -16.03
N ARG A 161 7.47 6.96 -15.56
CA ARG A 161 8.73 6.81 -16.30
C ARG A 161 9.21 5.35 -16.29
N GLU A 162 10.16 5.02 -17.15
CA GLU A 162 10.71 3.67 -17.21
C GLU A 162 11.41 3.30 -15.89
N GLU A 163 12.11 4.25 -15.29
CA GLU A 163 12.86 4.12 -14.05
C GLU A 163 12.00 4.18 -12.78
N ASP A 164 10.75 4.65 -12.89
CA ASP A 164 9.81 4.66 -11.77
C ASP A 164 9.38 3.22 -11.42
N VAL A 165 9.17 2.97 -10.13
CA VAL A 165 8.85 1.63 -9.62
C VAL A 165 7.55 1.67 -8.84
N VAL A 166 6.53 0.96 -9.29
CA VAL A 166 5.32 0.73 -8.50
C VAL A 166 5.64 -0.20 -7.34
N LEU A 167 5.39 0.24 -6.10
CA LEU A 167 5.60 -0.56 -4.89
C LEU A 167 4.31 -1.26 -4.42
N GLY A 168 3.17 -0.90 -5.00
CA GLY A 168 1.94 -1.66 -4.87
C GLY A 168 0.71 -0.76 -4.79
N ILE A 169 -0.42 -1.42 -4.54
CA ILE A 169 -1.73 -0.79 -4.47
C ILE A 169 -2.22 -0.95 -3.03
N LEU A 170 -2.56 0.18 -2.42
CA LEU A 170 -3.10 0.28 -1.09
C LEU A 170 -4.61 0.43 -1.19
N TYR A 171 -5.34 -0.31 -0.35
CA TYR A 171 -6.78 -0.17 -0.20
C TYR A 171 -7.04 0.25 1.24
N LEU A 172 -7.83 1.30 1.42
CA LEU A 172 -8.23 1.82 2.72
C LEU A 172 -9.75 1.74 2.86
N GLY A 173 -10.22 1.39 4.04
CA GLY A 173 -11.64 1.37 4.38
C GLY A 173 -11.87 1.17 5.87
N TYR A 174 -13.11 0.97 6.27
CA TYR A 174 -13.45 0.47 7.60
C TYR A 174 -13.86 -1.00 7.52
N THR A 175 -13.84 -1.69 8.66
CA THR A 175 -14.28 -3.07 8.78
C THR A 175 -15.04 -3.24 10.09
N ASP A 176 -16.12 -4.01 10.04
CA ASP A 176 -16.86 -4.44 11.23
C ASP A 176 -16.30 -5.76 11.79
N SER A 177 -15.36 -6.38 11.08
CA SER A 177 -14.71 -7.61 11.54
C SER A 177 -13.73 -7.30 12.67
N PRO A 178 -13.61 -8.20 13.66
CA PRO A 178 -12.56 -8.07 14.66
C PRO A 178 -11.19 -8.08 13.98
N TRP A 179 -10.27 -7.29 14.53
CA TRP A 179 -8.90 -7.25 14.04
C TRP A 179 -8.23 -8.61 14.27
N PRO A 180 -7.63 -9.25 13.24
CA PRO A 180 -7.02 -10.55 13.40
C PRO A 180 -5.88 -10.56 14.43
N ASP A 181 -5.64 -11.70 15.05
CA ASP A 181 -4.46 -11.86 15.90
C ASP A 181 -3.15 -11.77 15.09
N GLY A 182 -2.12 -11.26 15.77
CA GLY A 182 -0.79 -11.12 15.18
C GLY A 182 -0.06 -12.46 15.22
N LYS A 183 0.51 -12.86 14.08
CA LYS A 183 1.36 -14.06 14.01
C LYS A 183 2.75 -13.73 13.50
N ARG A 184 3.77 -14.37 14.08
CA ARG A 184 5.12 -14.48 13.51
C ARG A 184 5.45 -15.96 13.43
N THR A 185 5.86 -16.41 12.24
CA THR A 185 6.18 -17.82 11.98
C THR A 185 7.61 -18.14 12.40
N VAL A 186 8.55 -17.21 12.18
CA VAL A 186 9.94 -17.34 12.62
C VAL A 186 10.12 -16.57 13.94
N PRO A 187 10.65 -17.20 15.00
CA PRO A 187 11.01 -16.54 16.27
C PRO A 187 12.02 -15.39 16.08
N LEU A 188 11.98 -14.38 16.96
CA LEU A 188 12.90 -13.23 16.87
C LEU A 188 14.38 -13.63 16.99
N LYS A 189 14.69 -14.60 17.86
CA LYS A 189 16.05 -15.10 18.11
C LYS A 189 16.76 -15.67 16.88
N GLU A 190 16.01 -16.10 15.86
CA GLU A 190 16.56 -16.62 14.60
C GLU A 190 16.81 -15.50 13.57
N LYS A 191 16.29 -14.30 13.82
CA LYS A 191 16.40 -13.14 12.92
C LYS A 191 17.41 -12.10 13.41
N VAL A 192 17.98 -12.28 14.60
CA VAL A 192 18.87 -11.31 15.25
C VAL A 192 20.09 -12.03 15.78
N THR A 193 21.26 -11.59 15.35
CA THR A 193 22.56 -12.00 15.90
C THR A 193 23.19 -10.79 16.57
N TRP A 194 23.55 -10.94 17.84
CA TRP A 194 24.36 -9.96 18.56
C TRP A 194 25.82 -10.35 18.36
N VAL A 195 26.60 -9.44 17.79
CA VAL A 195 28.05 -9.58 17.52
C VAL A 195 28.83 -8.56 18.32
#